data_AF-A0A452HTQ7-F1
#
_entry.id   AF-A0A452HTQ7-F1
#
_cell.length_a   1.000
_cell.length_b   1.000
_cell.length_c   1.000
_cell.angle_alpha   90.00
_cell.angle_beta   90.00
_cell.angle_gamma   90.00
#
_symmetry.space_group_name_H-M   'P 1'
#
loop_
_entity.id
_entity.type
_entity.pdbx_description
1 polymer ?
#
loop_
_entity_poly.entity_id
_entity_poly.type
_entity_poly.pdbx_seq_one_letter_code
_entity_poly.pdbx_strand_id
1 'polypeptide(L)'
;MYTAIPKSGSPFDASVNQPGLHIWRVEKMKPVPVPAESKGIFYSGDSYLVLHNGPEEQANLHIWIGQNSSRDEQGACAVLSTHLNTLLGERPIQHREVQGNESDVFMEYFPRGIKYQEGGVESAFHKTQSSQGSGPIRKLYQVKGKKNIRATERELSWASYNTGDCFILDLGDTIYTWCGETSNILERNKARDLALAIRDSERQGKARVEIVSDGEEPPEMIQVLGPKPALRQGSPEEDVTADQKNAGAAALYKAKSSPTPSSELSCHHGQGTPPWPGHSG
;
A
#
# COMPACT_ATOMS: atom_id res chain seq x y z
N MET A 1 13.46 -30.28 -12.42
CA MET A 1 14.86 -29.92 -12.12
C MET A 1 14.90 -28.43 -11.88
N TYR A 2 15.14 -27.99 -10.64
CA TYR A 2 15.37 -26.57 -10.35
C TYR A 2 16.77 -26.22 -10.84
N THR A 3 16.87 -25.42 -11.90
CA THR A 3 18.13 -24.80 -12.30
C THR A 3 18.51 -23.78 -11.23
N ALA A 4 19.59 -24.05 -10.51
CA ALA A 4 20.19 -23.08 -9.60
C ALA A 4 20.54 -21.81 -10.38
N ILE A 5 19.95 -20.68 -9.96
CA ILE A 5 20.25 -19.36 -10.51
C ILE A 5 21.71 -19.01 -10.14
N PRO A 6 22.53 -18.49 -11.07
CA PRO A 6 23.94 -18.19 -10.81
C PRO A 6 24.09 -17.19 -9.66
N LYS A 7 25.07 -17.42 -8.76
CA LYS A 7 25.47 -16.53 -7.65
C LYS A 7 26.15 -15.23 -8.10
N SER A 8 25.82 -14.67 -9.27
CA SER A 8 26.33 -13.37 -9.72
C SER A 8 25.19 -12.37 -9.90
N GLY A 9 25.14 -11.36 -9.03
CA GLY A 9 24.31 -10.17 -9.21
C GLY A 9 22.92 -10.21 -8.57
N SER A 10 22.79 -10.67 -7.33
CA SER A 10 21.55 -10.45 -6.54
C SER A 10 21.20 -8.95 -6.57
N PRO A 11 19.94 -8.58 -6.88
CA PRO A 11 19.51 -7.18 -6.82
C PRO A 11 19.38 -6.68 -5.38
N PHE A 12 19.46 -7.57 -4.40
CA PHE A 12 19.45 -7.26 -2.97
C PHE A 12 20.84 -7.40 -2.36
N ASP A 13 21.19 -6.49 -1.45
CA ASP A 13 22.42 -6.55 -0.68
C ASP A 13 22.32 -7.50 0.53
N ALA A 14 23.41 -7.66 1.27
CA ALA A 14 23.49 -8.58 2.41
C ALA A 14 22.62 -8.17 3.61
N SER A 15 22.09 -6.94 3.64
CA SER A 15 21.26 -6.44 4.74
C SER A 15 19.95 -7.23 4.86
N VAL A 16 19.52 -7.94 3.82
CA VAL A 16 18.31 -8.79 3.85
C VAL A 16 18.32 -9.86 4.96
N ASN A 17 19.48 -10.19 5.51
CA ASN A 17 19.62 -11.14 6.62
C ASN A 17 19.59 -10.49 8.00
N GLN A 18 19.63 -9.16 8.08
CA GLN A 18 19.63 -8.47 9.36
C GLN A 18 18.24 -8.52 10.00
N PRO A 19 18.14 -8.51 11.35
CA PRO A 19 16.86 -8.41 12.03
C PRO A 19 16.15 -7.09 11.72
N GLY A 20 14.82 -7.11 11.80
CA GLY A 20 13.96 -5.93 11.68
C GLY A 20 13.37 -5.71 10.28
N LEU A 21 12.89 -4.48 10.08
CA LEU A 21 12.09 -4.09 8.92
C LEU A 21 12.93 -3.52 7.78
N HIS A 22 12.84 -4.14 6.61
CA HIS A 22 13.51 -3.75 5.37
C HIS A 22 12.45 -3.48 4.31
N ILE A 23 12.57 -2.35 3.61
CA ILE A 23 11.57 -1.93 2.62
C ILE A 23 12.30 -1.52 1.35
N TRP A 24 11.84 -2.02 0.22
CA TRP A 24 12.27 -1.59 -1.10
C TRP A 24 11.08 -1.11 -1.91
N ARG A 25 11.27 0.00 -2.60
CA ARG A 25 10.38 0.47 -3.64
C ARG A 25 10.83 -0.11 -4.98
N VAL A 26 9.90 -0.57 -5.80
CA VAL A 26 10.22 -0.98 -7.17
C VAL A 26 10.38 0.25 -8.04
N GLU A 27 11.59 0.51 -8.53
CA GLU A 27 11.87 1.61 -9.45
C GLU A 27 12.55 1.07 -10.70
N LYS A 28 11.94 1.26 -11.88
CA LYS A 28 12.49 0.76 -13.16
C LYS A 28 12.91 -0.71 -13.08
N MET A 29 12.03 -1.56 -12.54
CA MET A 29 12.24 -3.01 -12.36
C MET A 29 13.34 -3.40 -11.36
N LYS A 30 13.80 -2.48 -10.50
CA LYS A 30 14.84 -2.75 -9.49
C LYS A 30 14.32 -2.45 -8.09
N PRO A 31 14.76 -3.21 -7.06
CA PRO A 31 14.45 -2.89 -5.68
C PRO A 31 15.37 -1.76 -5.21
N VAL A 32 14.79 -0.60 -4.89
CA VAL A 32 15.51 0.55 -4.33
C VAL A 32 15.18 0.64 -2.83
N PRO A 33 16.18 0.58 -1.93
CA PRO A 33 15.93 0.66 -0.49
C PRO A 33 15.23 1.97 -0.11
N VAL A 34 14.18 1.87 0.70
CA VAL A 34 13.48 3.04 1.25
C VAL A 34 14.25 3.57 2.47
N PRO A 35 14.59 4.87 2.51
CA PRO A 35 15.25 5.50 3.66
C PRO A 35 14.46 5.32 4.96
N ALA A 36 15.16 5.32 6.10
CA ALA A 36 14.55 5.06 7.41
C ALA A 36 13.45 6.06 7.75
N GLU A 37 13.65 7.33 7.41
CA GLU A 37 12.73 8.46 7.57
C GLU A 37 11.47 8.35 6.69
N SER A 38 11.51 7.55 5.63
CA SER A 38 10.42 7.35 4.68
C SER A 38 9.65 6.05 4.93
N LYS A 39 10.06 5.23 5.91
CA LYS A 39 9.34 3.99 6.25
C LYS A 39 7.92 4.33 6.75
N GLY A 40 6.92 3.68 6.16
CA GLY A 40 5.51 3.95 6.41
C GLY A 40 4.89 4.95 5.44
N ILE A 41 5.65 5.51 4.50
CA ILE A 41 5.16 6.32 3.39
C ILE A 41 5.15 5.46 2.12
N PHE A 42 3.98 5.30 1.51
CA PHE A 42 3.78 4.50 0.31
C PHE A 42 3.16 5.36 -0.79
N TYR A 43 3.76 5.36 -1.97
CA TYR A 43 3.17 6.01 -3.15
C TYR A 43 2.11 5.11 -3.76
N SER A 44 0.92 5.64 -4.00
CA SER A 44 -0.20 4.87 -4.56
C SER A 44 0.05 4.40 -5.97
N GLY A 45 0.93 5.06 -6.72
CA GLY A 45 1.36 4.65 -8.05
C GLY A 45 2.51 3.66 -8.08
N ASP A 46 3.01 3.16 -6.94
CA ASP A 46 4.19 2.29 -6.88
C ASP A 46 3.88 0.93 -6.21
N SER A 47 4.80 -0.02 -6.38
CA SER A 47 4.79 -1.32 -5.70
C SER A 47 6.02 -1.46 -4.79
N TYR A 48 5.86 -2.18 -3.67
CA TYR A 48 6.89 -2.29 -2.64
C TYR A 48 7.08 -3.74 -2.16
N LEU A 49 8.31 -4.06 -1.79
CA LEU A 49 8.66 -5.23 -1.00
C LEU A 49 8.91 -4.80 0.43
N VAL A 50 8.26 -5.45 1.39
CA VAL A 50 8.45 -5.21 2.83
C VAL A 50 8.82 -6.53 3.49
N LEU A 51 10.07 -6.66 3.91
CA LEU A 51 10.58 -7.82 4.63
C LEU A 51 10.70 -7.47 6.12
N HIS A 52 10.07 -8.25 6.98
CA HIS A 52 10.29 -8.21 8.41
C HIS A 52 10.96 -9.50 8.87
N ASN A 53 12.20 -9.38 9.35
CA ASN A 53 12.94 -10.47 10.00
C ASN A 53 12.76 -10.36 11.51
N GLY A 54 11.83 -11.12 12.06
CA GLY A 54 11.50 -11.13 13.48
C GLY A 54 12.39 -12.07 14.31
N PRO A 55 12.09 -12.17 15.62
CA PRO A 55 12.70 -13.17 16.50
C PRO A 55 12.44 -14.61 16.02
N GLU A 56 13.23 -15.56 16.54
CA GLU A 56 13.01 -17.00 16.32
C GLU A 56 12.98 -17.41 14.84
N GLU A 57 13.76 -16.71 14.01
CA GLU A 57 13.85 -16.91 12.56
C GLU A 57 12.53 -16.69 11.79
N GLN A 58 11.49 -16.15 12.43
CA GLN A 58 10.26 -15.80 11.75
C GLN A 58 10.52 -14.66 10.76
N ALA A 59 10.25 -14.90 9.48
CA ALA A 59 10.34 -13.88 8.45
C ALA A 59 9.00 -13.74 7.71
N ASN A 60 8.57 -12.52 7.48
CA ASN A 60 7.41 -12.22 6.64
C ASN A 60 7.84 -11.32 5.48
N LEU A 61 7.50 -11.71 4.26
CA LEU A 61 7.74 -10.94 3.04
C LEU A 61 6.40 -10.49 2.47
N HIS A 62 6.16 -9.19 2.50
CA HIS A 62 4.94 -8.58 2.01
C HIS A 62 5.18 -7.92 0.65
N ILE A 63 4.28 -8.16 -0.28
CA ILE A 63 4.21 -7.54 -1.60
C ILE A 63 3.09 -6.51 -1.51
N TRP A 64 3.43 -5.24 -1.29
CA TRP A 64 2.46 -4.16 -1.21
C TRP A 64 2.24 -3.55 -2.59
N ILE A 65 0.97 -3.43 -2.99
CA ILE A 65 0.55 -2.95 -4.30
C ILE A 65 -0.29 -1.69 -4.12
N GLY A 66 0.23 -0.57 -4.64
CA GLY A 66 -0.47 0.71 -4.68
C GLY A 66 -1.69 0.65 -5.59
N GLN A 67 -2.73 1.40 -5.24
CA GLN A 67 -4.00 1.43 -5.97
C GLN A 67 -3.85 1.83 -7.45
N ASN A 68 -2.83 2.63 -7.76
CA ASN A 68 -2.52 3.16 -9.08
C ASN A 68 -1.22 2.57 -9.67
N SER A 69 -0.61 1.56 -9.05
CA SER A 69 0.64 0.98 -9.55
C SER A 69 0.43 0.24 -10.87
N SER A 70 1.37 0.39 -11.79
CA SER A 70 1.27 -0.16 -13.13
C SER A 70 1.40 -1.70 -13.14
N ARG A 71 0.93 -2.34 -14.20
CA ARG A 71 0.99 -3.82 -14.30
C ARG A 71 2.43 -4.35 -14.35
N ASP A 72 3.32 -3.63 -15.02
CA ASP A 72 4.73 -3.97 -15.12
C ASP A 72 5.43 -3.84 -13.76
N GLU A 73 5.14 -2.80 -12.96
CA GLU A 73 5.65 -2.67 -11.59
C GLU A 73 5.16 -3.80 -10.68
N GLN A 74 3.87 -4.12 -10.73
CA GLN A 74 3.32 -5.24 -9.97
C GLN A 74 3.98 -6.57 -10.36
N GLY A 75 4.18 -6.81 -11.66
CA GLY A 75 4.88 -7.98 -12.18
C GLY A 75 6.34 -8.03 -11.73
N ALA A 76 7.03 -6.88 -11.78
CA ALA A 76 8.40 -6.75 -11.29
C ALA A 76 8.50 -7.06 -9.80
N CYS A 77 7.56 -6.53 -9.01
CA CYS A 77 7.50 -6.74 -7.57
C CYS A 77 7.34 -8.24 -7.24
N ALA A 78 6.46 -8.95 -7.95
CA ALA A 78 6.27 -10.39 -7.78
C ALA A 78 7.50 -11.23 -8.19
N VAL A 79 8.22 -10.83 -9.25
CA VAL A 79 9.48 -11.49 -9.64
C VAL A 79 10.56 -11.24 -8.60
N LEU A 80 10.70 -10.00 -8.14
CA LEU A 80 11.67 -9.63 -7.11
C LEU A 80 11.37 -10.29 -5.76
N SER A 81 10.10 -10.47 -5.38
CA SER A 81 9.72 -11.20 -4.17
C SER A 81 10.14 -12.66 -4.24
N THR A 82 9.97 -13.30 -5.40
CA THR A 82 10.41 -14.68 -5.64
C THR A 82 11.93 -14.79 -5.50
N HIS A 83 12.68 -13.88 -6.11
CA HIS A 83 14.14 -13.85 -5.98
C HIS A 83 14.58 -13.66 -4.52
N LEU A 84 13.97 -12.71 -3.80
CA LEU A 84 14.27 -12.46 -2.39
C LEU A 84 13.95 -13.68 -1.51
N ASN A 85 12.81 -14.32 -1.76
CA ASN A 85 12.42 -15.53 -1.05
C ASN A 85 13.44 -16.67 -1.27
N THR A 86 13.87 -16.90 -2.52
CA THR A 86 14.91 -17.90 -2.83
C THR A 86 16.24 -17.57 -2.15
N LEU A 87 16.65 -16.29 -2.12
CA LEU A 87 17.87 -15.85 -1.44
C LEU A 87 17.82 -16.12 0.07
N LEU A 88 16.64 -16.05 0.68
CA LEU A 88 16.41 -16.30 2.10
C LEU A 88 16.09 -17.77 2.43
N GLY A 89 16.26 -18.67 1.45
CA GLY A 89 16.05 -20.10 1.62
C GLY A 89 14.58 -20.50 1.74
N GLU A 90 13.69 -19.73 1.12
CA GLU A 90 12.23 -19.94 1.13
C GLU A 90 11.59 -19.92 2.53
N ARG A 91 12.30 -19.39 3.53
CA ARG A 91 11.82 -19.27 4.91
C ARG A 91 10.72 -18.23 5.09
N PRO A 92 10.74 -17.06 4.43
CA PRO A 92 9.71 -16.04 4.65
C PRO A 92 8.30 -16.49 4.26
N ILE A 93 7.31 -16.19 5.11
CA ILE A 93 5.89 -16.28 4.77
C ILE A 93 5.55 -15.12 3.83
N GLN A 94 4.98 -15.41 2.66
CA GLN A 94 4.65 -14.40 1.67
C GLN A 94 3.21 -13.89 1.82
N HIS A 95 3.05 -12.57 1.86
CA HIS A 95 1.77 -11.88 1.95
C HIS A 95 1.58 -10.96 0.75
N ARG A 96 0.35 -10.90 0.23
CA ARG A 96 -0.03 -9.91 -0.79
C ARG A 96 -0.87 -8.83 -0.13
N GLU A 97 -0.34 -7.63 -0.06
CA GLU A 97 -0.97 -6.47 0.56
C GLU A 97 -1.47 -5.53 -0.54
N VAL A 98 -2.73 -5.11 -0.46
CA VAL A 98 -3.30 -4.12 -1.38
C VAL A 98 -3.57 -2.86 -0.58
N GLN A 99 -3.25 -1.70 -1.17
CA GLN A 99 -3.51 -0.41 -0.55
C GLN A 99 -4.92 -0.34 0.08
N GLY A 100 -4.98 0.00 1.36
CA GLY A 100 -6.22 0.13 2.13
C GLY A 100 -6.81 -1.17 2.67
N ASN A 101 -6.26 -2.32 2.26
CA ASN A 101 -6.67 -3.66 2.69
C ASN A 101 -5.48 -4.48 3.20
N GLU A 102 -4.50 -3.81 3.80
CA GLU A 102 -3.33 -4.45 4.38
C GLU A 102 -3.73 -5.32 5.58
N SER A 103 -3.01 -6.44 5.74
CA SER A 103 -3.14 -7.33 6.87
C SER A 103 -2.79 -6.64 8.20
N ASP A 104 -3.38 -7.13 9.30
CA ASP A 104 -3.01 -6.68 10.65
C ASP A 104 -1.51 -6.88 10.92
N VAL A 105 -0.92 -7.97 10.40
CA VAL A 105 0.52 -8.27 10.50
C VAL A 105 1.35 -7.18 9.84
N PHE A 106 0.96 -6.71 8.64
CA PHE A 106 1.66 -5.61 7.98
C PHE A 106 1.53 -4.30 8.76
N MET A 107 0.33 -4.01 9.26
CA MET A 107 0.05 -2.77 10.00
C MET A 107 0.80 -2.68 11.34
N GLU A 108 1.12 -3.81 11.98
CA GLU A 108 1.91 -3.86 13.22
C GLU A 108 3.32 -3.27 13.07
N TYR A 109 3.90 -3.31 11.86
CA TYR A 109 5.21 -2.71 11.59
C TYR A 109 5.19 -1.18 11.62
N PHE A 110 4.00 -0.56 11.55
CA PHE A 110 3.79 0.88 11.46
C PHE A 110 2.88 1.36 12.60
N PRO A 111 3.36 1.39 13.86
CA PRO A 111 2.53 1.72 15.03
C PRO A 111 1.98 3.16 15.02
N ARG A 112 2.57 4.04 14.21
CA ARG A 112 2.11 5.42 13.97
C ARG A 112 1.13 5.53 12.79
N GLY A 113 0.77 4.41 12.17
CA GLY A 113 0.00 4.36 10.93
C GLY A 113 0.88 4.48 9.69
N ILE A 114 0.23 4.37 8.53
CA ILE A 114 0.86 4.53 7.21
C ILE A 114 0.29 5.74 6.49
N LYS A 115 1.08 6.29 5.57
CA LYS A 115 0.71 7.43 4.74
C LYS A 115 0.72 7.04 3.27
N TYR A 116 -0.38 7.29 2.57
CA TYR A 116 -0.45 7.16 1.13
C TYR A 116 -0.19 8.51 0.48
N GLN A 117 0.76 8.55 -0.45
CA GLN A 117 1.04 9.72 -1.27
C GLN A 117 0.63 9.46 -2.72
N GLU A 118 0.10 10.49 -3.37
CA GLU A 118 -0.20 10.42 -4.80
C GLU A 118 1.08 10.44 -5.65
N GLY A 119 0.96 9.91 -6.87
CA GLY A 119 2.07 9.77 -7.80
C GLY A 119 2.86 8.48 -7.57
N GLY A 120 4.12 8.51 -7.99
CA GLY A 120 4.98 7.33 -8.09
C GLY A 120 6.09 7.52 -9.12
N VAL A 121 6.87 6.49 -9.35
CA VAL A 121 8.00 6.42 -10.28
C VAL A 121 7.55 6.85 -11.67
N GLU A 122 6.46 6.30 -12.20
CA GLU A 122 5.94 6.65 -13.53
C GLU A 122 5.51 8.13 -13.65
N SER A 123 4.87 8.66 -12.61
CA SER A 123 4.44 10.07 -12.59
C SER A 123 5.61 11.05 -12.56
N ALA A 124 6.75 10.65 -11.97
CA ALA A 124 7.97 11.44 -11.99
C ALA A 124 8.58 11.53 -13.40
N PHE A 125 8.31 10.56 -14.29
CA PHE A 125 8.74 10.59 -15.69
C PHE A 125 7.84 11.48 -16.56
N HIS A 126 6.54 11.53 -16.27
CA HIS A 126 5.57 12.29 -17.06
C HIS A 126 5.40 13.75 -16.62
N LYS A 127 5.86 14.12 -15.42
CA LYS A 127 5.94 15.52 -15.00
C LYS A 127 7.09 16.21 -15.73
N THR A 128 6.77 17.05 -16.71
CA THR A 128 7.66 18.16 -17.14
C THR A 128 8.18 18.87 -15.89
N GLN A 129 9.47 19.23 -15.86
CA GLN A 129 10.25 19.78 -14.73
C GLN A 129 9.66 21.01 -14.00
N SER A 130 8.47 20.92 -13.43
CA SER A 130 7.81 22.02 -12.69
C SER A 130 7.35 21.62 -11.29
N SER A 131 7.47 20.34 -10.89
CA SER A 131 7.02 19.88 -9.56
C SER A 131 8.03 19.04 -8.77
N GLN A 132 9.26 18.88 -9.26
CA GLN A 132 10.38 18.47 -8.41
C GLN A 132 11.25 19.71 -8.09
N GLY A 133 11.05 20.24 -6.88
CA GLY A 133 12.00 21.16 -6.22
C GLY A 133 11.88 22.63 -6.62
N SER A 134 11.02 23.39 -5.91
CA SER A 134 11.16 24.84 -5.61
C SER A 134 9.85 25.46 -5.11
N GLY A 135 8.70 24.81 -5.34
CA GLY A 135 7.40 25.33 -4.90
C GLY A 135 7.15 25.13 -3.39
N PRO A 136 6.33 25.99 -2.77
CA PRO A 136 5.91 25.80 -1.38
C PRO A 136 5.15 24.47 -1.25
N ILE A 137 5.47 23.71 -0.20
CA ILE A 137 4.83 22.42 0.02
C ILE A 137 3.39 22.65 0.48
N ARG A 138 2.44 22.00 -0.20
CA ARG A 138 1.00 22.12 0.08
C ARG A 138 0.35 20.77 -0.14
N LYS A 139 0.07 20.05 0.95
CA LYS A 139 -0.54 18.72 0.90
C LYS A 139 -1.68 18.62 1.90
N LEU A 140 -2.72 17.90 1.51
CA LEU A 140 -3.83 17.56 2.39
C LEU A 140 -3.87 16.05 2.59
N TYR A 141 -3.99 15.62 3.83
CA TYR A 141 -4.20 14.23 4.18
C TYR A 141 -5.51 14.05 4.94
N GLN A 142 -6.32 13.09 4.52
CA GLN A 142 -7.47 12.61 5.30
C GLN A 142 -7.01 11.47 6.19
N VAL A 143 -7.27 11.57 7.49
CA VAL A 143 -6.91 10.54 8.48
C VAL A 143 -8.13 9.67 8.75
N LYS A 144 -7.98 8.35 8.55
CA LYS A 144 -9.02 7.35 8.83
C LYS A 144 -8.48 6.13 9.55
N GLY A 145 -9.42 5.36 10.11
CA GLY A 145 -9.19 4.11 10.85
C GLY A 145 -9.15 4.34 12.35
N LYS A 146 -9.58 3.34 13.12
CA LYS A 146 -9.54 3.36 14.60
C LYS A 146 -8.37 2.56 15.13
N LYS A 147 -8.15 1.37 14.56
CA LYS A 147 -7.02 0.51 14.91
C LYS A 147 -5.85 0.78 13.97
N ASN A 148 -6.12 0.70 12.68
CA ASN A 148 -5.12 0.74 11.62
C ASN A 148 -5.17 2.12 10.93
N ILE A 149 -4.46 3.08 11.50
CA ILE A 149 -4.50 4.48 11.06
C ILE A 149 -3.85 4.64 9.70
N ARG A 150 -4.55 5.36 8.81
CA ARG A 150 -4.09 5.69 7.46
C ARG A 150 -4.28 7.17 7.19
N ALA A 151 -3.23 7.82 6.70
CA ALA A 151 -3.29 9.18 6.15
C ALA A 151 -3.26 9.09 4.63
N THR A 152 -4.38 9.40 3.97
CA THR A 152 -4.48 9.35 2.50
C THR A 152 -4.36 10.76 1.94
N GLU A 153 -3.41 10.99 1.03
CA GLU A 153 -3.31 12.27 0.32
C GLU A 153 -4.60 12.55 -0.47
N ARG A 154 -5.12 13.77 -0.37
CA ARG A 154 -6.34 14.23 -1.02
C ARG A 154 -6.10 15.55 -1.74
N GLU A 155 -7.02 15.89 -2.64
CA GLU A 155 -7.04 17.20 -3.26
C GLU A 155 -7.11 18.31 -2.20
N LEU A 156 -6.29 19.35 -2.38
CA LEU A 156 -6.19 20.52 -1.49
C LEU A 156 -7.42 21.44 -1.66
N SER A 157 -8.59 20.97 -1.22
CA SER A 157 -9.88 21.63 -1.42
C SER A 157 -10.84 21.30 -0.28
N TRP A 158 -11.73 22.23 0.05
CA TRP A 158 -12.83 21.99 0.99
C TRP A 158 -13.74 20.83 0.59
N ALA A 159 -13.79 20.46 -0.69
CA ALA A 159 -14.55 19.30 -1.17
C ALA A 159 -14.05 17.96 -0.59
N SER A 160 -12.76 17.89 -0.21
CA SER A 160 -12.16 16.72 0.43
C SER A 160 -12.58 16.57 1.89
N TYR A 161 -12.89 17.68 2.57
CA TYR A 161 -13.21 17.72 3.98
C TYR A 161 -14.58 17.13 4.31
N ASN A 162 -14.74 16.67 5.54
CA ASN A 162 -16.02 16.31 6.13
C ASN A 162 -15.94 16.50 7.66
N THR A 163 -17.08 16.67 8.32
CA THR A 163 -17.14 16.95 9.77
C THR A 163 -16.80 15.74 10.64
N GLY A 164 -16.74 14.54 10.07
CA GLY A 164 -16.54 13.28 10.81
C GLY A 164 -15.07 12.88 10.96
N ASP A 165 -14.18 13.38 10.12
CA ASP A 165 -12.78 12.96 10.11
C ASP A 165 -11.83 14.05 10.61
N CYS A 166 -10.57 13.67 10.82
CA CYS A 166 -9.46 14.60 10.99
C CYS A 166 -8.65 14.72 9.69
N PHE A 167 -8.12 15.92 9.45
CA PHE A 167 -7.32 16.24 8.28
C PHE A 167 -5.99 16.86 8.69
N ILE A 168 -4.93 16.53 7.95
CA ILE A 168 -3.61 17.17 8.11
C ILE A 168 -3.34 18.02 6.88
N LEU A 169 -3.32 19.33 7.07
CA LEU A 169 -2.92 20.29 6.04
C LEU A 169 -1.47 20.69 6.28
N ASP A 170 -0.58 20.22 5.42
CA ASP A 170 0.86 20.46 5.49
C ASP A 170 1.24 21.57 4.50
N LEU A 171 1.62 22.72 5.05
CA LEU A 171 2.04 23.92 4.31
C LEU A 171 3.56 24.14 4.34
N GLY A 172 4.33 23.10 4.71
CA GLY A 172 5.78 23.19 4.85
C GLY A 172 6.21 23.61 6.26
N ASP A 173 6.15 24.90 6.56
CA ASP A 173 6.60 25.46 7.84
C ASP A 173 5.54 25.35 8.95
N THR A 174 4.27 25.26 8.57
CA THR A 174 3.14 25.01 9.48
C THR A 174 2.37 23.78 9.01
N ILE A 175 2.03 22.92 9.95
CA ILE A 175 1.18 21.74 9.75
C ILE A 175 -0.05 21.91 10.63
N TYR A 176 -1.22 21.96 10.00
CA TYR A 176 -2.51 22.04 10.70
C TYR A 176 -3.13 20.66 10.82
N THR A 177 -3.46 20.26 12.05
CA THR A 177 -4.33 19.11 12.33
C THR A 177 -5.76 19.63 12.53
N TRP A 178 -6.53 19.66 11.45
CA TRP A 178 -7.93 20.07 11.50
C TRP A 178 -8.81 18.92 11.98
N CYS A 179 -9.64 19.18 12.98
CA CYS A 179 -10.51 18.18 13.62
C CYS A 179 -11.96 18.53 13.33
N GLY A 180 -12.65 17.68 12.55
CA GLY A 180 -14.07 17.88 12.26
C GLY A 180 -14.92 17.84 13.53
N GLU A 181 -16.03 18.58 13.52
CA GLU A 181 -16.92 18.74 14.68
C GLU A 181 -17.30 17.39 15.32
N THR A 182 -17.61 16.40 14.48
CA THR A 182 -18.07 15.06 14.87
C THR A 182 -16.97 14.00 14.91
N SER A 183 -15.70 14.38 14.67
CA SER A 183 -14.55 13.46 14.74
C SER A 183 -14.29 12.96 16.15
N ASN A 184 -13.85 11.70 16.28
CA ASN A 184 -13.66 11.09 17.58
C ASN A 184 -12.28 11.37 18.21
N ILE A 185 -12.17 11.24 19.53
CA ILE A 185 -10.95 11.57 20.29
C ILE A 185 -9.74 10.71 19.87
N LEU A 186 -9.96 9.46 19.45
CA LEU A 186 -8.87 8.58 19.01
C LEU A 186 -8.31 9.06 17.67
N GLU A 187 -9.18 9.37 16.70
CA GLU A 187 -8.79 9.97 15.42
C GLU A 187 -8.04 11.27 15.61
N ARG A 188 -8.51 12.17 16.50
CA ARG A 188 -7.84 13.44 16.79
C ARG A 188 -6.43 13.24 17.34
N ASN A 189 -6.25 12.32 18.30
CA ASN A 189 -4.93 12.00 18.84
C ASN A 189 -4.01 11.39 17.77
N LYS A 190 -4.53 10.50 16.94
CA LYS A 190 -3.76 9.84 15.89
C LYS A 190 -3.38 10.78 14.76
N ALA A 191 -4.28 11.69 14.37
CA ALA A 191 -3.99 12.75 13.42
C ALA A 191 -2.88 13.68 13.94
N ARG A 192 -2.91 14.02 15.24
CA ARG A 192 -1.83 14.77 15.89
C ARG A 192 -0.51 14.01 15.87
N ASP A 193 -0.51 12.72 16.23
CA ASP A 193 0.71 11.90 16.23
C ASP A 193 1.32 11.78 14.82
N LEU A 194 0.48 11.65 13.79
CA LEU A 194 0.89 11.69 12.38
C LEU A 194 1.46 13.04 11.98
N ALA A 195 0.83 14.15 12.37
CA ALA A 195 1.33 15.50 12.08
C ALA A 195 2.70 15.74 12.75
N LEU A 196 2.89 15.26 13.99
CA LEU A 196 4.19 15.29 14.67
C LEU A 196 5.22 14.40 13.96
N ALA A 197 4.82 13.23 13.47
CA ALA A 197 5.70 12.37 12.70
C ALA A 197 6.18 13.08 11.42
N ILE A 198 5.28 13.73 10.67
CA ILE A 198 5.62 14.54 9.48
C ILE A 198 6.59 15.66 9.87
N ARG A 199 6.32 16.39 10.96
CA ARG A 199 7.23 17.42 11.48
C ARG A 199 8.63 16.86 11.70
N ASP A 200 8.74 15.73 12.40
CA ASP A 200 10.03 15.20 12.84
C ASP A 200 10.81 14.55 11.68
N SER A 201 10.16 13.75 10.84
CA SER A 201 10.83 13.01 9.76
C SER A 201 11.00 13.80 8.47
N GLU A 202 9.97 14.54 8.03
CA GLU A 202 9.97 15.24 6.74
C GLU A 202 10.37 16.72 6.87
N ARG A 203 10.12 17.35 8.04
CA ARG A 203 10.46 18.76 8.32
C ARG A 203 11.67 18.94 9.22
N GLN A 204 12.36 17.85 9.58
CA GLN A 204 13.54 17.87 10.46
C GLN A 204 13.26 18.56 11.81
N GLY A 205 12.04 18.45 12.32
CA GLY A 205 11.60 19.07 13.57
C GLY A 205 11.32 20.57 13.50
N LYS A 206 11.47 21.22 12.33
CA LYS A 206 11.43 22.69 12.21
C LYS A 206 10.03 23.28 12.02
N ALA A 207 9.07 22.48 11.56
CA ALA A 207 7.71 22.94 11.34
C ALA A 207 6.93 23.09 12.65
N ARG A 208 5.97 24.02 12.69
CA ARG A 208 5.01 24.14 13.78
C ARG A 208 3.82 23.24 13.51
N VAL A 209 3.32 22.55 14.55
CA VAL A 209 2.07 21.77 14.47
C VAL A 209 0.99 22.50 15.27
N GLU A 210 -0.13 22.80 14.63
CA GLU A 210 -1.29 23.47 15.23
C GLU A 210 -2.54 22.61 15.11
N ILE A 211 -3.27 22.45 16.21
CA ILE A 211 -4.57 21.77 16.20
C ILE A 211 -5.64 22.82 15.93
N VAL A 212 -6.52 22.56 14.96
CA VAL A 212 -7.57 23.47 14.53
C VAL A 212 -8.91 22.76 14.69
N SER A 213 -9.84 23.39 15.41
CA SER A 213 -11.22 22.89 15.52
C SER A 213 -12.05 23.37 14.32
N ASP A 214 -13.03 22.57 13.93
CA ASP A 214 -14.07 22.96 12.98
C ASP A 214 -14.73 24.30 13.37
N GLY A 215 -14.51 25.35 12.57
CA GLY A 215 -15.03 26.71 12.79
C GLY A 215 -14.01 27.70 13.36
N GLU A 216 -12.80 27.23 13.70
CA GLU A 216 -11.69 28.03 14.23
C GLU A 216 -10.52 28.11 13.24
N GLU A 217 -10.79 28.03 11.94
CA GLU A 217 -9.75 27.98 10.91
C GLU A 217 -8.90 29.26 10.88
N PRO A 218 -7.56 29.17 10.96
CA PRO A 218 -6.71 30.35 10.94
C PRO A 218 -6.70 31.01 9.55
N PRO A 219 -6.37 32.32 9.46
CA PRO A 219 -6.37 33.05 8.20
C PRO A 219 -5.51 32.41 7.10
N GLU A 220 -4.37 31.80 7.44
CA GLU A 220 -3.50 31.12 6.48
C GLU A 220 -4.20 29.91 5.83
N MET A 221 -4.97 29.13 6.60
CA MET A 221 -5.76 28.02 6.09
C MET A 221 -6.85 28.49 5.13
N ILE A 222 -7.58 29.56 5.49
CA ILE A 222 -8.60 30.18 4.63
C ILE A 222 -8.00 30.78 3.37
N GLN A 223 -6.79 31.35 3.46
CA GLN A 223 -6.09 31.88 2.28
C GLN A 223 -5.72 30.77 1.29
N VAL A 224 -5.35 29.59 1.78
CA VAL A 224 -4.96 28.45 0.93
C VAL A 224 -6.16 27.72 0.35
N LEU A 225 -7.19 27.43 1.16
CA LEU A 225 -8.35 26.63 0.77
C LEU A 225 -9.51 27.45 0.22
N GLY A 226 -9.51 28.78 0.44
CA GLY A 226 -10.64 29.66 0.19
C GLY A 226 -11.63 29.70 1.36
N PRO A 227 -12.74 30.47 1.22
CA PRO A 227 -13.77 30.57 2.24
C PRO A 227 -14.40 29.20 2.50
N LYS A 228 -14.52 28.84 3.78
CA LYS A 228 -15.06 27.55 4.20
C LYS A 228 -16.58 27.45 3.89
N PRO A 229 -17.02 26.42 3.15
CA PRO A 229 -18.43 26.14 2.93
C PRO A 229 -19.02 25.30 4.07
N ALA A 230 -20.31 25.01 4.02
CA ALA A 230 -20.89 23.94 4.83
C ALA A 230 -20.28 22.59 4.40
N LEU A 231 -19.77 21.82 5.35
CA LEU A 231 -19.13 20.54 5.09
C LEU A 231 -20.14 19.39 5.17
N ARG A 232 -19.88 18.32 4.41
CA ARG A 232 -20.64 17.07 4.50
C ARG A 232 -20.33 16.35 5.82
N GLN A 233 -21.27 15.51 6.27
CA GLN A 233 -21.01 14.59 7.38
C GLN A 233 -20.05 13.47 6.94
N GLY A 234 -19.26 12.95 7.89
CA GLY A 234 -18.44 11.75 7.67
C GLY A 234 -19.31 10.49 7.53
N SER A 235 -18.73 9.43 6.93
CA SER A 235 -19.40 8.14 6.77
C SER A 235 -18.79 7.09 7.70
N PRO A 236 -19.56 6.52 8.66
CA PRO A 236 -19.08 5.44 9.53
C PRO A 236 -18.67 4.17 8.77
N GLU A 237 -19.23 3.94 7.58
CA GLU A 237 -18.92 2.77 6.75
C GLU A 237 -17.48 2.82 6.25
N GLU A 238 -16.98 4.01 5.91
CA GLU A 238 -15.60 4.20 5.43
C GLU A 238 -14.58 3.86 6.54
N ASP A 239 -14.92 4.13 7.80
CA ASP A 239 -14.05 3.82 8.94
C ASP A 239 -14.02 2.31 9.21
N VAL A 240 -15.17 1.64 9.03
CA VAL A 240 -15.25 0.17 9.10
C VAL A 240 -14.46 -0.45 7.96
N THR A 241 -14.54 0.08 6.74
CA THR A 241 -13.72 -0.38 5.61
C THR A 241 -12.23 -0.21 5.90
N ALA A 242 -11.81 0.89 6.52
CA ALA A 242 -10.42 1.07 6.92
C ALA A 242 -9.96 0.03 7.97
N ASP A 243 -10.85 -0.41 8.86
CA ASP A 243 -10.55 -1.41 9.89
C ASP A 243 -11.04 -2.83 9.52
N GLN A 244 -11.39 -3.09 8.25
CA GLN A 244 -12.04 -4.35 7.87
C GLN A 244 -11.16 -5.55 8.20
N LYS A 245 -11.70 -6.45 9.03
CA LYS A 245 -11.14 -7.77 9.28
C LYS A 245 -11.71 -8.74 8.25
N ASN A 246 -10.85 -9.41 7.49
CA ASN A 246 -11.24 -10.49 6.58
C ASN A 246 -11.68 -11.73 7.38
N ALA A 247 -12.88 -11.70 7.96
CA ALA A 247 -13.51 -12.85 8.62
C ALA A 247 -14.71 -13.32 7.78
N GLY A 248 -14.43 -14.07 6.71
CA GLY A 248 -15.43 -14.78 5.92
C GLY A 248 -15.42 -16.29 6.19
N ALA A 249 -16.47 -17.00 5.76
CA ALA A 249 -16.50 -18.47 5.78
C ALA A 249 -15.29 -19.02 4.99
N ALA A 250 -14.41 -19.73 5.68
CA ALA A 250 -13.23 -20.32 5.07
C ALA A 250 -13.63 -21.53 4.23
N ALA A 251 -13.17 -21.58 2.99
CA ALA A 251 -13.27 -22.76 2.13
C ALA A 251 -11.85 -23.23 1.78
N LEU A 252 -11.60 -24.54 1.91
CA LEU A 252 -10.31 -25.15 1.58
C LEU A 252 -10.36 -25.75 0.18
N TYR A 253 -9.43 -25.35 -0.68
CA TYR A 253 -9.29 -25.86 -2.04
C TYR A 253 -7.94 -26.57 -2.24
N LYS A 254 -7.90 -27.61 -3.08
CA LYS A 254 -6.66 -28.25 -3.53
C LYS A 254 -6.38 -27.84 -4.97
N ALA A 255 -5.36 -27.03 -5.19
CA ALA A 255 -4.89 -26.70 -6.54
C ALA A 255 -4.14 -27.90 -7.15
N LYS A 256 -4.42 -28.20 -8.42
CA LYS A 256 -3.61 -29.09 -9.27
C LYS A 256 -3.25 -28.32 -10.53
N SER A 257 -1.98 -27.98 -10.72
CA SER A 257 -1.46 -27.59 -12.03
C SER A 257 -1.08 -28.87 -12.77
N SER A 258 -1.81 -29.22 -13.82
CA SER A 258 -1.35 -30.24 -14.76
C SER A 258 -0.25 -29.62 -15.61
N PRO A 259 0.98 -30.19 -15.65
CA PRO A 259 1.96 -29.78 -16.64
C PRO A 259 1.43 -30.26 -17.99
N THR A 260 0.96 -29.37 -18.86
CA THR A 260 0.58 -29.73 -20.23
C THR A 260 1.86 -30.11 -20.98
N PRO A 261 2.06 -31.36 -21.41
CA PRO A 261 2.99 -31.64 -22.49
C PRO A 261 2.27 -31.28 -23.79
N SER A 262 2.96 -30.56 -24.66
CA SER A 262 2.55 -30.36 -26.04
C SER A 262 2.48 -31.73 -26.74
N SER A 263 1.29 -32.21 -27.06
CA SER A 263 1.10 -33.24 -28.09
C SER A 263 -0.35 -33.24 -28.58
N GLU A 264 -0.50 -32.79 -29.82
CA GLU A 264 -1.48 -33.15 -30.85
C GLU A 264 -2.85 -33.72 -30.40
N LEU A 265 -3.90 -32.95 -30.72
CA LEU A 265 -5.27 -33.45 -30.83
C LEU A 265 -5.37 -34.44 -32.01
N SER A 266 -5.37 -35.74 -31.72
CA SER A 266 -5.87 -36.75 -32.67
C SER A 266 -7.27 -37.22 -32.24
N CYS A 267 -8.31 -36.73 -32.92
CA CYS A 267 -9.66 -37.27 -32.81
C CYS A 267 -9.73 -38.61 -33.56
N HIS A 268 -9.73 -39.74 -32.84
CA HIS A 268 -10.10 -41.02 -33.43
C HIS A 268 -11.63 -41.14 -33.51
N HIS A 269 -12.17 -41.06 -34.73
CA HIS A 269 -13.51 -41.56 -35.06
C HIS A 269 -13.47 -43.09 -35.11
N GLY A 270 -14.08 -43.76 -34.13
CA GLY A 270 -14.36 -45.19 -34.18
C GLY A 270 -15.74 -45.42 -34.79
N GLN A 271 -15.77 -45.80 -36.08
CA GLN A 271 -16.95 -46.36 -36.73
C GLN A 271 -17.24 -47.75 -36.13
N GLY A 272 -18.45 -47.95 -35.62
CA GLY A 272 -18.99 -49.26 -35.26
C GLY A 272 -20.13 -49.64 -36.20
N THR A 273 -19.88 -50.58 -37.09
CA THR A 273 -20.83 -51.23 -38.01
C THR A 273 -21.88 -52.07 -37.27
N PRO A 274 -23.11 -52.24 -37.80
CA PRO A 274 -24.17 -53.05 -37.18
C PRO A 274 -24.17 -54.51 -37.69
N PRO A 275 -24.63 -55.50 -36.89
CA PRO A 275 -24.99 -56.80 -37.42
C PRO A 275 -26.50 -56.93 -37.69
N TRP A 276 -26.80 -57.54 -38.83
CA TRP A 276 -28.12 -57.91 -39.38
C TRP A 276 -28.69 -59.22 -38.74
N PRO A 277 -29.93 -59.67 -39.08
CA PRO A 277 -30.89 -60.26 -38.15
C PRO A 277 -30.99 -61.79 -38.22
N GLY A 278 -31.68 -62.39 -37.24
CA GLY A 278 -32.11 -63.78 -37.23
C GLY A 278 -33.52 -63.94 -36.65
N HIS A 279 -34.42 -64.46 -37.47
CA HIS A 279 -35.81 -64.79 -37.15
C HIS A 279 -35.94 -66.18 -36.48
N SER A 280 -37.12 -66.35 -35.86
CA SER A 280 -37.94 -67.57 -35.67
C SER A 280 -37.63 -68.53 -34.51
N GLY A 281 -38.70 -68.75 -33.73
CA GLY A 281 -38.86 -69.64 -32.59
C GLY A 281 -40.04 -69.18 -31.77
#